data_AF-A0A955NDS8-F1
#
_entry.id   AF-A0A955NDS8-F1
#
_cell.length_a   1.000
_cell.length_b   1.000
_cell.length_c   1.000
_cell.angle_alpha   90.00
_cell.angle_beta   90.00
_cell.angle_gamma   90.00
#
_symmetry.space_group_name_H-M   'P 1'
#
loop_
_entity.id
_entity.type
_entity.pdbx_description
1 polymer ?
#
loop_
_entity_poly.entity_id
_entity_poly.type
_entity_poly.pdbx_seq_one_letter_code
_entity_poly.pdbx_strand_id
1 'polypeptide(L)'
;MRTTEADLFHLTHGVVFEDASGEFTARREAFSYYPDSVWIKKIADWCLYFTGSTSPYNVNRCSRREDYVSAEIFFGAAIKRAMELCFLLNRSYASYTKWLSRLLPDLPKLGKEVMPIIERAIASRDWHERVMCLIEIAHIYAKEMHRMGLTSEPHLQEFDPTFADLTLYESALQLYKELPEELLHAKFNEEEYWEYLAREVLFDTDDYFQKRLQKS
;
A
#
# COMPACT_ATOMS: atom_id res chain seq x y z
N MET A 1 21.04 4.47 -8.20
CA MET A 1 20.01 5.21 -7.44
C MET A 1 18.91 4.22 -7.10
N ARG A 2 18.65 3.95 -5.82
CA ARG A 2 17.42 3.29 -5.39
C ARG A 2 16.40 4.41 -5.15
N THR A 3 15.15 4.23 -5.58
CA THR A 3 14.09 5.27 -5.57
C THR A 3 12.87 4.68 -4.87
N THR A 4 12.21 5.44 -3.99
CA THR A 4 10.99 4.97 -3.29
C THR A 4 9.76 5.03 -4.17
N GLU A 5 8.67 4.38 -3.75
CA GLU A 5 7.38 4.51 -4.45
C GLU A 5 6.85 5.94 -4.32
N ALA A 6 7.05 6.60 -3.17
CA ALA A 6 6.71 8.01 -2.99
C ALA A 6 7.49 8.95 -3.93
N ASP A 7 8.76 8.68 -4.21
CA ASP A 7 9.54 9.46 -5.18
C ASP A 7 9.05 9.22 -6.61
N LEU A 8 8.73 7.98 -6.96
CA LEU A 8 8.10 7.65 -8.26
C LEU A 8 6.73 8.33 -8.40
N PHE A 9 5.95 8.41 -7.32
CA PHE A 9 4.71 9.17 -7.29
C PHE A 9 4.96 10.66 -7.59
N HIS A 10 5.90 11.30 -6.89
CA HIS A 10 6.24 12.71 -7.15
C HIS A 10 6.72 12.95 -8.59
N LEU A 11 7.56 12.05 -9.11
CA LEU A 11 8.05 12.12 -10.48
C LEU A 11 6.93 12.04 -11.51
N THR A 12 5.92 11.21 -11.27
CA THR A 12 4.82 10.94 -12.22
C THR A 12 3.58 11.80 -12.03
N HIS A 13 3.39 12.44 -10.89
CA HIS A 13 2.20 13.26 -10.58
C HIS A 13 2.47 14.77 -10.58
N GLY A 14 3.73 15.20 -10.70
CA GLY A 14 4.08 16.62 -10.82
C GLY A 14 3.67 17.24 -12.16
N VAL A 15 3.43 18.56 -12.17
CA VAL A 15 3.22 19.32 -13.42
C VAL A 15 4.56 19.75 -14.00
N VAL A 16 4.75 19.58 -15.31
CA VAL A 16 5.92 20.12 -16.03
C VAL A 16 5.59 21.56 -16.45
N PHE A 17 6.32 22.52 -15.90
CA PHE A 17 6.12 23.94 -16.22
C PHE A 17 6.88 24.36 -17.48
N GLU A 18 8.08 23.81 -17.70
CA GLU A 18 8.93 24.09 -18.86
C GLU A 18 9.75 22.84 -19.21
N ASP A 19 9.74 22.45 -20.48
CA ASP A 19 10.56 21.36 -21.05
C ASP A 19 10.72 21.56 -22.55
N ALA A 20 11.43 22.62 -22.94
CA ALA A 20 11.55 23.02 -24.35
C ALA A 20 12.22 21.96 -25.23
N SER A 21 13.08 21.10 -24.67
CA SER A 21 13.74 20.01 -25.40
C SER A 21 12.90 18.73 -25.47
N GLY A 22 11.88 18.58 -24.63
CA GLY A 22 11.11 17.35 -24.46
C GLY A 22 11.87 16.20 -23.79
N GLU A 23 13.14 16.41 -23.43
CA GLU A 23 14.01 15.36 -22.90
C GLU A 23 13.57 14.94 -21.49
N PHE A 24 13.13 15.89 -20.67
CA PHE A 24 12.64 15.59 -19.33
C PHE A 24 11.37 14.73 -19.40
N THR A 25 10.41 15.12 -20.23
CA THR A 25 9.15 14.39 -20.44
C THR A 25 9.42 12.98 -20.96
N ALA A 26 10.28 12.83 -21.97
CA ALA A 26 10.64 11.51 -22.51
C ALA A 26 11.30 10.60 -21.45
N ARG A 27 12.17 11.15 -20.59
CA ARG A 27 12.76 10.38 -19.49
C ARG A 27 11.74 10.02 -18.42
N ARG A 28 10.81 10.92 -18.10
CA ARG A 28 9.74 10.70 -17.13
C ARG A 28 8.79 9.58 -17.58
N GLU A 29 8.52 9.45 -18.88
CA GLU A 29 7.68 8.37 -19.43
C GLU A 29 8.24 6.97 -19.15
N ALA A 30 9.56 6.82 -19.06
CA ALA A 30 10.21 5.56 -18.67
C ALA A 30 9.86 5.11 -17.25
N PHE A 31 9.36 6.03 -16.42
CA PHE A 31 8.88 5.79 -15.05
C PHE A 31 7.35 5.86 -14.97
N SER A 32 6.63 5.76 -16.09
CA SER A 32 5.17 5.90 -16.11
C SER A 32 4.47 4.94 -15.16
N TYR A 33 4.89 3.67 -15.10
CA TYR A 33 4.48 2.72 -14.07
C TYR A 33 5.40 1.49 -13.97
N TYR A 34 5.15 0.61 -12.99
CA TYR A 34 5.85 -0.67 -12.85
C TYR A 34 5.65 -1.58 -14.07
N PRO A 35 6.69 -2.37 -14.46
CA PRO A 35 6.48 -3.54 -15.30
C PRO A 35 5.48 -4.52 -14.69
N ASP A 36 4.73 -5.24 -15.51
CA ASP A 36 3.62 -6.09 -15.07
C ASP A 36 4.02 -7.13 -14.02
N SER A 37 5.16 -7.79 -14.18
CA SER A 37 5.63 -8.81 -13.22
C SER A 37 5.94 -8.22 -11.84
N VAL A 38 6.53 -7.02 -11.79
CA VAL A 38 6.80 -6.29 -10.54
C VAL A 38 5.50 -5.83 -9.90
N TRP A 39 4.56 -5.32 -10.70
CA TRP A 39 3.24 -4.91 -10.25
C TRP A 39 2.45 -6.08 -9.65
N ILE A 40 2.40 -7.23 -10.34
CA ILE A 40 1.74 -8.46 -9.85
C ILE A 40 2.37 -8.92 -8.54
N LYS A 41 3.71 -8.93 -8.45
CA LYS A 41 4.41 -9.26 -7.20
C LYS A 41 4.05 -8.31 -6.06
N LYS A 42 4.00 -7.00 -6.32
CA LYS A 42 3.58 -6.03 -5.30
C LYS A 42 2.13 -6.25 -4.87
N ILE A 43 1.20 -6.55 -5.77
CA ILE A 43 -0.17 -6.91 -5.39
C ILE A 43 -0.16 -8.16 -4.50
N ALA A 44 0.58 -9.21 -4.88
CA ALA A 44 0.66 -10.45 -4.10
C ALA A 44 1.19 -10.21 -2.68
N ASP A 45 2.27 -9.44 -2.55
CA ASP A 45 2.84 -9.04 -1.26
C ASP A 45 1.83 -8.24 -0.42
N TRP A 46 1.14 -7.26 -1.02
CA TRP A 46 0.18 -6.42 -0.30
C TRP A 46 -1.03 -7.22 0.17
N CYS A 47 -1.54 -8.15 -0.66
CA CYS A 47 -2.58 -9.09 -0.27
C CYS A 47 -2.12 -9.96 0.91
N LEU A 48 -0.89 -10.49 0.87
CA LEU A 48 -0.32 -11.29 1.96
C LEU A 48 -0.12 -10.48 3.25
N TYR A 49 0.36 -9.24 3.16
CA TYR A 49 0.50 -8.37 4.32
C TYR A 49 -0.86 -7.97 4.90
N PHE A 50 -1.86 -7.72 4.06
CA PHE A 50 -3.20 -7.36 4.48
C PHE A 50 -3.92 -8.53 5.17
N THR A 51 -3.70 -9.78 4.76
CA THR A 51 -4.32 -10.96 5.43
C THR A 51 -3.46 -11.53 6.56
N GLY A 52 -2.14 -11.26 6.56
CA GLY A 52 -1.17 -11.76 7.54
C GLY A 52 -0.76 -10.73 8.58
N SER A 53 0.33 -10.01 8.31
CA SER A 53 1.04 -9.16 9.30
C SER A 53 0.25 -7.93 9.74
N THR A 54 -0.55 -7.33 8.85
CA THR A 54 -1.35 -6.13 9.10
C THR A 54 -2.85 -6.43 9.06
N SER A 55 -3.25 -7.60 9.57
CA SER A 55 -4.54 -8.17 9.23
C SER A 55 -5.73 -7.75 10.09
N PRO A 56 -6.95 -7.76 9.50
CA PRO A 56 -8.20 -7.63 10.26
C PRO A 56 -8.31 -8.69 11.37
N TYR A 57 -7.72 -9.88 11.15
CA TYR A 57 -7.63 -10.95 12.14
C TYR A 57 -6.87 -10.52 13.41
N ASN A 58 -5.74 -9.81 13.27
CA ASN A 58 -4.99 -9.30 14.42
C ASN A 58 -5.74 -8.17 15.15
N VAL A 59 -6.47 -7.31 14.43
CA VAL A 59 -7.35 -6.29 15.03
C VAL A 59 -8.42 -6.96 15.90
N ASN A 60 -9.12 -7.97 15.36
CA ASN A 60 -10.12 -8.75 16.10
C ASN A 60 -9.52 -9.44 17.33
N ARG A 61 -8.36 -10.10 17.19
CA ARG A 61 -7.73 -10.81 18.30
C ARG A 61 -7.28 -9.91 19.43
N CYS A 62 -6.69 -8.76 19.10
CA CYS A 62 -6.22 -7.82 20.13
C CYS A 62 -7.40 -7.17 20.85
N SER A 63 -8.43 -6.75 20.12
CA SER A 63 -9.63 -6.14 20.71
C SER A 63 -10.42 -7.11 21.61
N ARG A 64 -10.57 -8.38 21.22
CA ARG A 64 -11.29 -9.41 22.01
C ARG A 64 -10.64 -9.73 23.36
N ARG A 65 -9.33 -9.49 23.52
CA ARG A 65 -8.62 -9.65 24.80
C ARG A 65 -8.35 -8.32 25.51
N GLU A 66 -9.03 -7.25 25.06
CA GLU A 66 -8.96 -5.90 25.64
C GLU A 66 -7.58 -5.22 25.52
N ASP A 67 -6.73 -5.68 24.59
CA ASP A 67 -5.46 -5.06 24.22
C ASP A 67 -5.68 -4.01 23.11
N TYR A 68 -6.27 -2.88 23.50
CA TYR A 68 -6.69 -1.84 22.55
C TYR A 68 -5.53 -1.10 21.90
N VAL A 69 -4.38 -0.98 22.58
CA VAL A 69 -3.18 -0.36 22.01
C VAL A 69 -2.71 -1.16 20.80
N SER A 70 -2.56 -2.48 20.95
CA SER A 70 -2.18 -3.35 19.83
C SER A 70 -3.27 -3.37 18.76
N ALA A 71 -4.55 -3.34 19.14
CA ALA A 71 -5.66 -3.30 18.18
C ALA A 71 -5.61 -2.04 17.30
N GLU A 72 -5.34 -0.86 17.87
CA GLU A 72 -5.18 0.40 17.11
C GLU A 72 -3.95 0.37 16.20
N ILE A 73 -2.83 -0.20 16.64
CA ILE A 73 -1.62 -0.34 15.81
C ILE A 73 -1.92 -1.17 14.56
N PHE A 74 -2.52 -2.35 14.74
CA PHE A 74 -2.88 -3.21 13.60
C PHE A 74 -3.96 -2.57 12.73
N PHE A 75 -4.92 -1.86 13.32
CA PHE A 75 -5.98 -1.18 12.58
C PHE A 75 -5.42 -0.07 11.68
N GLY A 76 -4.57 0.80 12.21
CA GLY A 76 -3.90 1.84 11.42
C GLY A 76 -3.02 1.25 10.30
N ALA A 77 -2.29 0.17 10.59
CA ALA A 77 -1.48 -0.52 9.60
C ALA A 77 -2.33 -1.17 8.50
N ALA A 78 -3.47 -1.78 8.85
CA ALA A 78 -4.42 -2.36 7.90
C ALA A 78 -5.03 -1.29 6.99
N ILE A 79 -5.47 -0.17 7.56
CA ILE A 79 -6.02 0.97 6.80
C ILE A 79 -5.00 1.51 5.81
N LYS A 80 -3.75 1.74 6.25
CA LYS A 80 -2.66 2.13 5.34
C LYS A 80 -2.48 1.13 4.20
N ARG A 81 -2.42 -0.17 4.52
CA ARG A 81 -2.23 -1.23 3.54
C ARG A 81 -3.39 -1.33 2.54
N ALA A 82 -4.63 -1.16 3.00
CA ALA A 82 -5.81 -1.07 2.15
C ALA A 82 -5.68 0.08 1.14
N MET A 83 -5.29 1.28 1.59
CA MET A 83 -5.14 2.43 0.70
C MET A 83 -4.06 2.18 -0.36
N GLU A 84 -2.88 1.70 0.04
CA GLU A 84 -1.80 1.39 -0.91
C GLU A 84 -2.19 0.32 -1.94
N LEU A 85 -2.94 -0.71 -1.52
CA LEU A 85 -3.45 -1.73 -2.44
C LEU A 85 -4.45 -1.12 -3.44
N CYS A 86 -5.27 -0.14 -3.02
CA CYS A 86 -6.12 0.63 -3.94
C CYS A 86 -5.31 1.35 -5.02
N PHE A 87 -4.18 1.98 -4.65
CA PHE A 87 -3.27 2.63 -5.60
C PHE A 87 -2.68 1.61 -6.58
N LEU A 88 -2.21 0.46 -6.09
CA LEU A 88 -1.68 -0.62 -6.92
C LEU A 88 -2.72 -1.12 -7.95
N LEU A 89 -3.96 -1.37 -7.54
CA LEU A 89 -5.03 -1.82 -8.42
C LEU A 89 -5.46 -0.74 -9.45
N ASN A 90 -5.18 0.53 -9.16
CA ASN A 90 -5.35 1.64 -10.10
C ASN A 90 -4.16 1.86 -11.05
N ARG A 91 -3.10 1.05 -10.93
CA ARG A 91 -1.83 1.27 -11.60
C ARG A 91 -1.26 2.68 -11.37
N SER A 92 -1.35 3.15 -10.13
CA SER A 92 -0.75 4.40 -9.68
C SER A 92 0.21 4.11 -8.54
N TYR A 93 1.37 4.76 -8.54
CA TYR A 93 2.25 4.71 -7.38
C TYR A 93 1.51 5.24 -6.14
N ALA A 94 1.73 4.63 -4.99
CA ALA A 94 1.23 5.16 -3.74
C ALA A 94 2.01 6.43 -3.34
N SER A 95 1.29 7.48 -2.96
CA SER A 95 1.92 8.67 -2.39
C SER A 95 2.47 8.43 -0.98
N TYR A 96 3.26 9.37 -0.46
CA TYR A 96 3.66 9.35 0.94
C TYR A 96 2.45 9.28 1.89
N THR A 97 2.55 8.49 2.97
CA THR A 97 1.45 8.15 3.89
C THR A 97 0.54 9.33 4.26
N LYS A 98 1.09 10.52 4.52
CA LYS A 98 0.32 11.71 4.90
C LYS A 98 -0.69 12.19 3.84
N TRP A 99 -0.52 11.79 2.59
CA TRP A 99 -1.37 12.17 1.46
C TRP A 99 -2.26 11.03 0.95
N LEU A 100 -2.08 9.79 1.43
CA LEU A 100 -2.84 8.63 0.95
C LEU A 100 -4.35 8.86 0.99
N SER A 101 -4.89 9.22 2.16
CA SER A 101 -6.34 9.44 2.31
C SER A 101 -6.86 10.62 1.49
N ARG A 102 -6.03 11.65 1.28
CA ARG A 102 -6.41 12.83 0.49
C ARG A 102 -6.53 12.51 -0.99
N LEU A 103 -5.64 11.67 -1.51
CA LEU A 103 -5.52 11.39 -2.95
C LEU A 103 -6.31 10.15 -3.38
N LEU A 104 -6.65 9.25 -2.46
CA LEU A 104 -7.38 8.02 -2.77
C LEU A 104 -8.73 8.28 -3.48
N PRO A 105 -9.56 9.26 -3.09
CA PRO A 105 -10.83 9.54 -3.79
C PRO A 105 -10.66 10.03 -5.24
N ASP A 106 -9.49 10.56 -5.58
CA ASP A 106 -9.16 11.06 -6.93
C ASP A 106 -8.73 9.94 -7.88
N LEU A 107 -8.55 8.71 -7.38
CA LEU A 107 -8.21 7.56 -8.20
C LEU A 107 -9.35 7.24 -9.21
N PRO A 108 -9.01 6.88 -10.47
CA PRO A 108 -10.01 6.62 -11.50
C PRO A 108 -10.97 5.46 -11.18
N LYS A 109 -10.51 4.47 -10.40
CA LYS A 109 -11.28 3.28 -10.01
C LYS A 109 -11.17 3.07 -8.51
N LEU A 110 -12.15 2.39 -7.91
CA LEU A 110 -12.20 1.95 -6.51
C LEU A 110 -12.12 3.03 -5.42
N GLY A 111 -11.42 4.15 -5.61
CA GLY A 111 -11.19 5.17 -4.59
C GLY A 111 -12.49 5.73 -4.00
N LYS A 112 -13.46 6.06 -4.87
CA LYS A 112 -14.79 6.54 -4.46
C LYS A 112 -15.66 5.47 -3.79
N GLU A 113 -15.38 4.19 -4.04
CA GLU A 113 -16.09 3.06 -3.44
C GLU A 113 -15.49 2.69 -2.08
N VAL A 114 -14.16 2.72 -1.96
CA VAL A 114 -13.40 2.32 -0.78
C VAL A 114 -13.36 3.42 0.29
N MET A 115 -13.22 4.69 -0.10
CA MET A 115 -13.07 5.79 0.87
C MET A 115 -14.24 5.85 1.88
N PRO A 116 -15.52 5.75 1.49
CA PRO A 116 -16.62 5.73 2.46
C PRO A 116 -16.54 4.58 3.47
N ILE A 117 -16.01 3.42 3.06
CA ILE A 117 -15.84 2.26 3.94
C ILE A 117 -14.71 2.52 4.94
N ILE A 118 -13.61 3.14 4.50
CA ILE A 118 -12.51 3.59 5.38
C ILE A 118 -13.02 4.63 6.38
N GLU A 119 -13.79 5.62 5.95
CA GLU A 119 -14.36 6.66 6.82
C GLU A 119 -15.28 6.04 7.89
N ARG A 120 -16.12 5.09 7.50
CA ARG A 120 -16.97 4.32 8.43
C ARG A 120 -16.14 3.55 9.44
N ALA A 121 -15.10 2.84 9.00
CA ALA A 121 -14.19 2.12 9.90
C ALA A 121 -13.54 3.07 10.92
N ILE A 122 -13.01 4.22 10.47
CA ILE A 122 -12.35 5.20 11.34
C ILE A 122 -13.33 5.82 12.34
N ALA A 123 -14.56 6.11 11.92
CA ALA A 123 -15.58 6.73 12.77
C ALA A 123 -16.16 5.78 13.83
N SER A 124 -16.16 4.47 13.55
CA SER A 124 -16.74 3.48 14.45
C SER A 124 -15.95 3.34 15.75
N ARG A 125 -16.67 3.12 16.85
CA ARG A 125 -16.11 2.69 18.15
C ARG A 125 -16.27 1.19 18.39
N ASP A 126 -16.96 0.48 17.50
CA ASP A 126 -17.13 -0.95 17.55
C ASP A 126 -16.00 -1.64 16.78
N TRP A 127 -15.21 -2.44 17.49
CA TRP A 127 -14.12 -3.21 16.90
C TRP A 127 -14.59 -4.22 15.86
N HIS A 128 -15.78 -4.79 16.03
CA HIS A 128 -16.34 -5.71 15.05
C HIS A 128 -16.65 -4.98 13.75
N GLU A 129 -17.31 -3.81 13.81
CA GLU A 129 -17.58 -2.99 12.63
C GLU A 129 -16.30 -2.57 11.90
N ARG A 130 -15.26 -2.18 12.64
CA ARG A 130 -13.94 -1.86 12.07
C ARG A 130 -13.35 -3.02 11.27
N VAL A 131 -13.42 -4.23 11.82
CA VAL A 131 -12.93 -5.45 11.16
C VAL A 131 -13.78 -5.77 9.93
N MET A 132 -15.10 -5.68 10.03
CA MET A 132 -15.99 -5.96 8.90
C MET A 132 -15.78 -4.97 7.74
N CYS A 133 -15.51 -3.69 8.02
CA CYS A 133 -15.16 -2.72 6.98
C CYS A 133 -13.87 -3.11 6.25
N LEU A 134 -12.85 -3.62 6.96
CA LEU A 134 -11.62 -4.08 6.32
C LEU A 134 -11.84 -5.32 5.44
N ILE A 135 -12.72 -6.22 5.85
CA ILE A 135 -13.09 -7.42 5.08
C ILE A 135 -13.90 -7.04 3.84
N GLU A 136 -14.82 -6.10 3.96
CA GLU A 136 -15.57 -5.56 2.82
C GLU A 136 -14.62 -4.98 1.76
N ILE A 137 -13.61 -4.21 2.19
CA ILE A 137 -12.54 -3.71 1.31
C ILE A 137 -11.75 -4.86 0.66
N ALA A 138 -11.40 -5.90 1.43
CA ALA A 138 -10.71 -7.07 0.91
C ALA A 138 -11.52 -7.78 -0.19
N HIS A 139 -12.83 -7.90 -0.01
CA HIS A 139 -13.73 -8.50 -1.01
C HIS A 139 -13.85 -7.65 -2.27
N ILE A 140 -13.89 -6.32 -2.14
CA ILE A 140 -13.86 -5.40 -3.30
C ILE A 140 -12.57 -5.61 -4.10
N TYR A 141 -11.42 -5.68 -3.44
CA TYR A 141 -10.14 -5.89 -4.10
C TYR A 141 -10.03 -7.25 -4.78
N ALA A 142 -10.53 -8.31 -4.14
CA ALA A 142 -10.54 -9.64 -4.75
C ALA A 142 -11.40 -9.70 -6.02
N LYS A 143 -12.56 -9.03 -6.01
CA LYS A 143 -13.41 -8.90 -7.20
C LYS A 143 -12.74 -8.08 -8.30
N GLU A 144 -12.04 -6.99 -7.96
CA GLU A 144 -11.29 -6.22 -8.95
C GLU A 144 -10.15 -7.03 -9.56
N MET A 145 -9.38 -7.77 -8.75
CA MET A 145 -8.31 -8.63 -9.26
C MET A 145 -8.85 -9.68 -10.24
N HIS A 146 -10.00 -10.28 -9.94
CA HIS A 146 -10.70 -11.16 -10.87
C HIS A 146 -11.12 -10.44 -12.15
N ARG A 147 -11.74 -9.24 -12.04
CA ARG A 147 -12.16 -8.43 -13.18
C ARG A 147 -11.00 -8.02 -14.08
N MET A 148 -9.81 -7.84 -13.51
CA MET A 148 -8.56 -7.57 -14.24
C MET A 148 -7.93 -8.81 -14.87
N GLY A 149 -8.50 -10.00 -14.64
CA GLY A 149 -7.98 -11.28 -15.14
C GLY A 149 -6.75 -11.79 -14.39
N LEU A 150 -6.48 -11.27 -13.18
CA LEU A 150 -5.31 -11.66 -12.39
C LEU A 150 -5.54 -12.94 -11.58
N THR A 151 -6.79 -13.21 -11.20
CA THR A 151 -7.18 -14.36 -10.37
C THR A 151 -8.48 -14.97 -10.88
N SER A 152 -8.76 -16.20 -10.46
CA SER A 152 -10.09 -16.80 -10.59
C SER A 152 -11.14 -15.98 -9.81
N GLU A 153 -12.41 -16.28 -10.04
CA GLU A 153 -13.51 -15.70 -9.26
C GLU A 153 -13.27 -15.96 -7.76
N PRO A 154 -13.34 -14.93 -6.89
CA PRO A 154 -13.00 -15.09 -5.49
C PRO A 154 -14.10 -15.83 -4.73
N HIS A 155 -13.69 -16.77 -3.89
CA HIS A 155 -14.60 -17.39 -2.93
C HIS A 155 -14.72 -16.49 -1.69
N LEU A 156 -15.88 -15.88 -1.51
CA LEU A 156 -16.15 -15.00 -0.37
C LEU A 156 -16.73 -15.84 0.77
N GLN A 157 -15.98 -15.98 1.86
CA GLN A 157 -16.47 -16.64 3.07
C GLN A 157 -17.09 -15.61 4.01
N GLU A 158 -18.07 -16.03 4.80
CA GLU A 158 -18.50 -15.23 5.94
C GLU A 158 -17.35 -15.14 6.95
N PHE A 159 -17.19 -13.96 7.56
CA PHE A 159 -16.18 -13.76 8.59
C PHE A 159 -16.49 -14.64 9.81
N ASP A 160 -15.57 -15.54 10.12
CA ASP A 160 -15.57 -16.30 11.37
C ASP A 160 -14.54 -15.67 12.34
N PRO A 161 -14.94 -15.16 13.51
CA PRO A 161 -14.02 -14.58 14.50
C PRO A 161 -12.97 -15.55 15.06
N THR A 162 -13.12 -16.85 14.81
CA THR A 162 -12.15 -17.90 15.12
C THR A 162 -11.16 -18.16 13.97
N PHE A 163 -11.45 -17.63 12.78
CA PHE A 163 -10.68 -17.75 11.55
C PHE A 163 -10.26 -16.37 10.99
N ALA A 164 -9.39 -16.35 9.97
CA ALA A 164 -9.02 -15.13 9.25
C ALA A 164 -9.74 -15.09 7.90
N ASP A 165 -10.16 -13.91 7.42
CA ASP A 165 -10.59 -13.79 6.02
C ASP A 165 -9.42 -14.15 5.10
N LEU A 166 -9.56 -15.27 4.38
CA LEU A 166 -8.52 -15.81 3.49
C LEU A 166 -8.67 -15.34 2.05
N THR A 167 -9.65 -14.50 1.73
CA THR A 167 -9.96 -14.13 0.34
C THR A 167 -8.74 -13.48 -0.34
N LEU A 168 -8.05 -12.56 0.32
CA LEU A 168 -6.80 -12.00 -0.23
C LEU A 168 -5.60 -12.94 -0.10
N TYR A 169 -5.61 -13.89 0.85
CA TYR A 169 -4.58 -14.92 0.93
C TYR A 169 -4.63 -15.84 -0.29
N GLU A 170 -5.82 -16.29 -0.67
CA GLU A 170 -6.05 -17.11 -1.87
C GLU A 170 -5.66 -16.35 -3.14
N SER A 171 -5.98 -15.05 -3.21
CA SER A 171 -5.54 -14.19 -4.31
C SER A 171 -4.01 -14.11 -4.37
N ALA A 172 -3.33 -13.86 -3.25
CA ALA A 172 -1.88 -13.84 -3.18
C ALA A 172 -1.25 -15.17 -3.66
N LEU A 173 -1.79 -16.31 -3.20
CA LEU A 173 -1.34 -17.63 -3.61
C LEU A 173 -1.42 -17.86 -5.13
N GLN A 174 -2.51 -17.40 -5.77
CA GLN A 174 -2.65 -17.50 -7.22
C GLN A 174 -1.60 -16.63 -7.93
N LEU A 175 -1.45 -15.38 -7.49
CA LEU A 175 -0.49 -14.45 -8.10
C LEU A 175 0.95 -14.96 -7.96
N TYR A 176 1.35 -15.50 -6.80
CA TYR A 176 2.70 -16.03 -6.60
C TYR A 176 3.03 -17.22 -7.50
N LYS A 177 2.05 -18.05 -7.89
CA LYS A 177 2.28 -19.21 -8.78
C LYS A 177 2.66 -18.79 -10.19
N GLU A 178 2.22 -17.62 -10.62
CA GLU A 178 2.45 -17.10 -11.97
C GLU A 178 3.72 -16.22 -12.07
N LEU A 179 4.41 -15.99 -10.95
CA LEU A 179 5.58 -15.11 -10.91
C LEU A 179 6.87 -15.83 -11.33
N PRO A 180 7.78 -15.13 -12.05
CA PRO A 180 9.15 -15.59 -12.27
C PRO A 180 9.89 -15.86 -10.97
N GLU A 181 10.76 -16.87 -10.96
CA GLU A 181 11.51 -17.31 -9.77
C GLU A 181 12.33 -16.17 -9.15
N GLU A 182 12.91 -15.30 -9.98
CA GLU A 182 13.75 -14.18 -9.52
C GLU A 182 12.98 -13.17 -8.68
N LEU A 183 11.66 -13.07 -8.91
CA LEU A 183 10.80 -12.16 -8.17
C LEU A 183 10.26 -12.76 -6.88
N LEU A 184 10.22 -14.09 -6.70
CA LEU A 184 9.63 -14.72 -5.51
C LEU A 184 10.27 -14.23 -4.20
N HIS A 185 11.57 -13.97 -4.23
CA HIS A 185 12.34 -13.53 -3.06
C HIS A 185 12.72 -12.05 -3.08
N ALA A 186 12.30 -11.31 -4.10
CA ALA A 186 12.55 -9.88 -4.19
C ALA A 186 11.82 -9.13 -3.06
N LYS A 187 12.52 -8.17 -2.43
CA LYS A 187 12.00 -7.31 -1.36
C LYS A 187 11.82 -5.89 -1.87
N PHE A 188 10.68 -5.29 -1.52
CA PHE A 188 10.32 -3.91 -1.83
C PHE A 188 10.04 -3.17 -0.52
N ASN A 189 11.07 -2.92 0.30
CA ASN A 189 10.92 -2.21 1.56
C ASN A 189 11.32 -0.73 1.44
N GLU A 190 10.43 0.15 1.87
CA GLU A 190 10.73 1.58 1.93
C GLU A 190 11.51 1.95 3.20
N GLU A 191 11.37 1.19 4.28
CA GLU A 191 12.01 1.45 5.57
C GLU A 191 13.55 1.32 5.51
N GLU A 192 14.09 0.25 4.93
CA GLU A 192 15.54 0.08 4.74
C GLU A 192 16.12 1.18 3.82
N TYR A 193 15.31 1.76 2.93
CA TYR A 193 15.72 2.88 2.11
C TYR A 193 15.80 4.19 2.90
N TRP A 194 14.80 4.48 3.75
CA TRP A 194 14.83 5.67 4.61
C TRP A 194 16.01 5.66 5.57
N GLU A 195 16.36 4.50 6.14
CA GLU A 195 17.55 4.38 6.99
C GLU A 195 18.85 4.69 6.23
N TYR A 196 18.93 4.31 4.96
CA TYR A 196 20.07 4.62 4.11
C TYR A 196 20.11 6.12 3.75
N LEU A 197 18.99 6.68 3.26
CA LEU A 197 18.89 8.08 2.87
C LEU A 197 19.15 9.01 4.07
N ALA A 198 18.58 8.71 5.22
CA ALA A 198 18.80 9.48 6.43
C ALA A 198 20.29 9.51 6.80
N ARG A 199 21.02 8.40 6.63
CA ARG A 199 22.47 8.39 6.87
C ARG A 199 23.21 9.28 5.88
N GLU A 200 22.91 9.19 4.58
CA GLU A 200 23.56 10.06 3.58
C GLU A 200 23.30 11.55 3.88
N VAL A 201 22.05 11.93 4.19
CA VAL A 201 21.70 13.31 4.53
C VAL A 201 22.32 13.75 5.86
N LEU A 202 22.31 12.90 6.89
CA LEU A 202 22.89 13.25 8.19
C LEU A 202 24.41 13.42 8.14
N PHE A 203 25.10 12.74 7.22
CA PHE A 203 26.54 12.87 7.02
C PHE A 203 26.92 13.84 5.90
N ASP A 204 25.94 14.44 5.22
CA ASP A 204 26.19 15.53 4.28
C ASP A 204 26.62 16.78 5.06
N THR A 205 27.86 17.21 4.89
CA THR A 205 28.42 18.40 5.52
C THR A 205 27.70 19.68 5.11
N ASP A 206 27.00 19.66 3.97
CA ASP A 206 26.19 20.76 3.48
C ASP A 206 24.74 20.75 4.00
N ASP A 207 24.34 19.71 4.73
CA ASP A 207 23.01 19.62 5.34
C ASP A 207 22.79 20.73 6.38
N TYR A 208 21.53 21.16 6.48
CA TYR A 208 21.10 22.21 7.38
C TYR A 208 21.46 21.93 8.85
N PHE A 209 21.32 20.69 9.31
CA PHE A 209 21.60 20.33 10.70
C PHE A 209 23.11 20.29 10.98
N GLN A 210 23.92 19.83 10.04
CA GLN A 210 25.40 19.88 10.17
C GLN A 210 25.91 21.32 10.18
N LYS A 211 25.40 22.17 9.29
CA LYS A 211 25.70 23.63 9.27
C LYS A 211 25.26 24.34 10.55
N ARG A 212 24.20 23.87 11.21
CA ARG A 212 23.75 24.39 12.51
C ARG A 212 24.68 23.97 13.65
N LEU A 213 25.16 22.73 13.66
CA LEU A 213 26.09 22.21 14.68
C LEU A 213 27.49 22.84 14.60
N GLN A 214 27.94 23.25 13.41
CA GLN A 214 29.23 23.95 13.25
C GLN A 214 29.21 25.41 13.71
N LYS A 215 28.02 25.97 14.00
CA LYS A 215 27.83 27.37 14.44
C LYS A 215 27.64 27.50 15.95
N SER A 216 27.74 26.41 16.70
CA SER A 216 27.69 26.34 18.18
C SER A 216 29.03 25.94 18.74
#